data_AF-A0A0T6LN77-F1
#
_entry.id   AF-A0A0T6LN77-F1
#
_cell.length_a   1.000
_cell.length_b   1.000
_cell.length_c   1.000
_cell.angle_alpha   90.00
_cell.angle_beta   90.00
_cell.angle_gamma   90.00
#
_symmetry.space_group_name_H-M   'P 1'
#
loop_
_entity.id
_entity.type
_entity.pdbx_description
1 polymer ?
#
loop_
_entity_poly.entity_id
_entity_poly.type
_entity_poly.pdbx_seq_one_letter_code
_entity_poly.pdbx_strand_id
1 'polypeptide(L)'
;MDLPSRALSIRQPWADAIVYGEKRVENRGWAPPSTAIGAPLLVHASQHPIPGALPATMTAAWPGTLGAIIGTVQLTGVHRATGGCCAPWGEPDAWHWELTQPRPLPDPIPCPGRLRLWTPPPQVLQQLAHATPTASAASVPYHDAHTPYIRAVAKALAALGVAVHDWDTMPDDPRTAHITLDTGPATAAYGDADVGLLWSEESGWAIAWDTRESGRYEALADLGDDVLPTPQTLAELTRDALTTRPAPLHGRWATYRDFGDNDNFEDRLTTYHD
;
A
#
# COMPACT_ATOMS: atom_id res chain seq x y z
N MET A 1 12.84 -2.99 -0.76
CA MET A 1 13.03 -3.42 0.64
C MET A 1 13.73 -4.78 0.60
N ASP A 2 14.78 -5.03 1.38
CA ASP A 2 15.46 -6.33 1.36
C ASP A 2 14.53 -7.42 1.91
N LEU A 3 14.32 -8.49 1.12
CA LEU A 3 13.53 -9.63 1.57
C LEU A 3 14.16 -10.25 2.82
N PRO A 4 13.36 -10.64 3.83
CA PRO A 4 13.90 -11.26 5.03
C PRO A 4 14.65 -12.54 4.69
N SER A 5 15.92 -12.61 5.10
CA SER A 5 16.80 -13.76 4.88
C SER A 5 16.87 -14.71 6.08
N ARG A 6 16.12 -14.41 7.15
CA ARG A 6 16.10 -15.17 8.41
C ARG A 6 14.68 -15.56 8.78
N ALA A 7 14.54 -16.79 9.25
CA ALA A 7 13.29 -17.37 9.72
C ALA A 7 13.39 -17.80 11.18
N LEU A 8 12.24 -17.82 11.84
CA LEU A 8 12.06 -18.38 13.16
C LEU A 8 10.94 -19.43 13.13
N SER A 9 11.24 -20.65 13.57
CA SER A 9 10.24 -21.71 13.69
C SER A 9 9.48 -21.57 15.01
N ILE A 10 8.16 -21.44 14.92
CA ILE A 10 7.22 -21.21 16.01
C ILE A 10 6.16 -22.32 15.96
N ARG A 11 5.80 -22.88 17.10
CA ARG A 11 4.78 -23.95 17.16
C ARG A 11 3.39 -23.34 17.06
N GLN A 12 2.48 -24.02 16.36
CA GLN A 12 1.07 -23.66 16.44
C GLN A 12 0.53 -23.89 17.86
N PRO A 13 -0.45 -23.07 18.32
CA PRO A 13 -1.15 -22.02 17.58
C PRO A 13 -0.43 -20.66 17.60
N TRP A 14 0.77 -20.57 18.18
CA TRP A 14 1.45 -19.28 18.40
C TRP A 14 1.94 -18.63 17.10
N ALA A 15 2.31 -19.43 16.10
CA ALA A 15 2.68 -18.91 14.78
C ALA A 15 1.50 -18.15 14.16
N ASP A 16 0.31 -18.74 14.18
CA ASP A 16 -0.92 -18.09 13.69
C ASP A 16 -1.32 -16.91 14.58
N ALA A 17 -1.21 -17.03 15.90
CA ALA A 17 -1.52 -15.93 16.81
C ALA A 17 -0.65 -14.69 16.53
N ILE A 18 0.57 -14.87 16.03
CA ILE A 18 1.47 -13.79 15.63
C ILE A 18 1.06 -13.20 14.27
N VAL A 19 0.83 -14.06 13.28
CA VAL A 19 0.63 -13.64 11.88
C VAL A 19 -0.79 -13.14 11.62
N TYR A 20 -1.80 -13.82 12.18
CA TYR A 20 -3.22 -13.54 11.97
C TYR A 20 -3.91 -12.99 13.22
N GLY A 21 -3.32 -13.18 14.39
CA GLY A 21 -3.85 -12.69 15.67
C GLY A 21 -3.19 -11.41 16.17
N GLU A 22 -3.37 -11.15 17.46
CA GLU A 22 -2.87 -9.96 18.16
C GLU A 22 -1.59 -10.22 18.97
N LYS A 23 -0.98 -11.41 18.86
CA LYS A 23 0.27 -11.70 19.58
C LYS A 23 1.41 -10.93 18.94
N ARG A 24 1.92 -9.91 19.64
CA ARG A 24 3.05 -9.06 19.22
C ARG A 24 4.35 -9.35 19.97
N VAL A 25 4.40 -10.48 20.67
CA VAL A 25 5.58 -10.91 21.43
C VAL A 25 5.81 -12.39 21.23
N GLU A 26 7.05 -12.77 20.92
CA GLU A 26 7.51 -14.15 20.88
C GLU A 26 8.41 -14.45 22.09
N ASN A 27 8.13 -15.56 22.79
CA ASN A 27 8.83 -15.93 24.02
C ASN A 27 9.98 -16.89 23.71
N ARG A 28 11.19 -16.58 24.19
CA ARG A 28 12.37 -17.44 24.00
C ARG A 28 13.23 -17.53 25.25
N GLY A 29 13.90 -18.67 25.44
CA GLY A 29 14.94 -18.81 26.47
C GLY A 29 16.24 -18.06 26.16
N TRP A 30 16.32 -17.30 25.06
CA TRP A 30 17.52 -16.62 24.59
C TRP A 30 17.15 -15.32 23.85
N ALA A 31 18.05 -14.34 23.93
CA ALA A 31 17.95 -13.08 23.19
C ALA A 31 18.39 -13.27 21.72
N PRO A 32 17.78 -12.57 20.74
CA PRO A 32 18.25 -12.58 19.37
C PRO A 32 19.66 -11.99 19.28
N PRO A 33 20.44 -12.33 18.23
CA PRO A 33 21.60 -11.53 17.86
C PRO A 33 21.17 -10.07 17.64
N SER A 34 21.98 -9.11 18.09
CA SER A 34 21.69 -7.69 17.91
C SER A 34 21.49 -7.30 16.43
N THR A 35 22.15 -8.00 15.50
CA THR A 35 22.02 -7.84 14.05
C THR A 35 20.69 -8.32 13.45
N ALA A 36 19.83 -8.93 14.25
CA ALA A 36 18.46 -9.28 13.86
C ALA A 36 17.43 -8.25 14.32
N ILE A 37 17.77 -7.38 15.28
CA ILE A 37 16.89 -6.31 15.75
C ILE A 37 16.85 -5.22 14.68
N GLY A 38 15.66 -4.75 14.35
CA GLY A 38 15.41 -3.83 13.23
C GLY A 38 15.36 -4.51 11.87
N ALA A 39 15.40 -5.85 11.80
CA ALA A 39 15.29 -6.60 10.55
C ALA A 39 13.95 -7.36 10.44
N PRO A 40 13.44 -7.58 9.21
CA PRO A 40 12.29 -8.44 8.99
C PRO A 40 12.68 -9.91 9.21
N LEU A 41 11.73 -10.70 9.71
CA LEU A 41 11.84 -12.13 9.97
C LEU A 41 10.70 -12.89 9.29
N LEU A 42 11.00 -14.06 8.80
CA LEU A 42 10.03 -15.03 8.34
C LEU A 42 9.48 -15.84 9.52
N VAL A 43 8.15 -15.97 9.57
CA VAL A 43 7.47 -16.83 10.54
C VAL A 43 7.24 -18.20 9.91
N HIS A 44 7.94 -19.20 10.44
CA HIS A 44 7.75 -20.60 10.07
C HIS A 44 6.83 -21.28 11.09
N ALA A 45 5.73 -21.86 10.61
CA ALA A 45 4.89 -22.73 11.43
C ALA A 45 5.52 -24.12 11.53
N SER A 46 5.92 -24.51 12.74
CA SER A 46 6.54 -25.81 13.02
C SER A 46 5.62 -26.99 12.70
N GLN A 47 6.19 -28.15 12.38
CA GLN A 47 5.46 -29.41 12.20
C GLN A 47 4.93 -30.01 13.52
N HIS A 48 5.36 -29.48 14.67
CA HIS A 48 4.96 -29.96 15.98
C HIS A 48 4.08 -28.93 16.70
N PRO A 49 2.75 -28.97 16.51
CA PRO A 49 1.82 -28.06 17.18
C PRO A 49 1.74 -28.36 18.69
N ILE A 50 1.15 -27.44 19.45
CA ILE A 50 0.78 -27.62 20.86
C ILE A 50 -0.75 -27.61 20.95
N PRO A 51 -1.42 -28.78 20.82
CA PRO A 51 -2.87 -28.86 20.89
C PRO A 51 -3.41 -28.29 22.22
N GLY A 52 -4.50 -27.52 22.14
CA GLY A 52 -5.17 -26.97 23.32
C GLY A 52 -4.44 -25.80 24.01
N ALA A 53 -3.34 -25.28 23.44
CA ALA A 53 -2.65 -24.11 24.00
C ALA A 53 -3.47 -22.81 23.95
N LEU A 54 -4.45 -22.72 23.05
CA LEU A 54 -5.45 -21.65 23.01
C LEU A 54 -6.86 -22.26 22.85
N PRO A 55 -7.91 -21.55 23.29
CA PRO A 55 -9.28 -21.98 23.08
C PRO A 55 -9.60 -22.17 21.59
N ALA A 56 -10.34 -23.24 21.26
CA ALA A 56 -10.71 -23.55 19.89
C ALA A 56 -11.47 -22.41 19.18
N THR A 57 -12.24 -21.62 19.95
CA THR A 57 -12.95 -20.43 19.45
C THR A 57 -12.01 -19.35 18.92
N MET A 58 -10.80 -19.22 19.48
CA MET A 58 -9.80 -18.27 19.00
C MET A 58 -9.08 -18.79 17.76
N THR A 59 -8.75 -20.09 17.74
CA THR A 59 -7.96 -20.68 16.66
C THR A 59 -8.78 -21.04 15.42
N ALA A 60 -10.12 -21.13 15.54
CA ALA A 60 -11.00 -21.54 14.43
C ALA A 60 -10.93 -20.61 13.21
N ALA A 61 -10.57 -19.34 13.41
CA ALA A 61 -10.43 -18.36 12.33
C ALA A 61 -9.06 -18.39 11.64
N TRP A 62 -8.10 -19.20 12.12
CA TRP A 62 -6.73 -19.22 11.60
C TRP A 62 -6.42 -20.47 10.78
N PRO A 63 -5.48 -20.40 9.82
CA PRO A 63 -5.24 -21.51 8.88
C PRO A 63 -4.73 -22.81 9.52
N GLY A 64 -4.03 -22.75 10.65
CA GLY A 64 -3.46 -23.93 11.31
C GLY A 64 -2.36 -24.62 10.51
N THR A 65 -1.75 -23.92 9.54
CA THR A 65 -0.72 -24.45 8.65
C THR A 65 0.47 -25.01 9.44
N LEU A 66 1.05 -26.12 8.96
CA LEU A 66 2.22 -26.75 9.56
C LEU A 66 3.33 -26.93 8.51
N GLY A 67 4.59 -26.79 8.94
CA GLY A 67 5.75 -27.07 8.10
C GLY A 67 5.97 -26.09 6.95
N ALA A 68 5.58 -24.82 7.11
CA ALA A 68 5.68 -23.81 6.07
C ALA A 68 6.03 -22.43 6.63
N ILE A 69 6.60 -21.56 5.79
CA ILE A 69 6.58 -20.12 6.03
C ILE A 69 5.16 -19.63 5.79
N ILE A 70 4.60 -18.91 6.75
CA ILE A 70 3.20 -18.44 6.71
C ILE A 70 3.07 -16.91 6.67
N GLY A 71 4.16 -16.19 6.92
CA GLY A 71 4.14 -14.74 6.98
C GLY A 71 5.49 -14.14 7.34
N THR A 72 5.52 -12.81 7.41
CA THR A 72 6.65 -12.02 7.88
C THR A 72 6.27 -11.15 9.05
N VAL A 73 7.24 -10.80 9.90
CA VAL A 73 7.12 -9.80 10.97
C VAL A 73 8.39 -8.96 11.02
N GLN A 74 8.31 -7.78 11.62
CA GLN A 74 9.47 -6.96 11.95
C GLN A 74 9.89 -7.21 13.41
N LEU A 75 11.15 -7.57 13.67
CA LEU A 75 11.68 -7.67 15.03
C LEU A 75 12.18 -6.28 15.48
N THR A 76 11.43 -5.58 16.33
CA THR A 76 11.75 -4.18 16.69
C THR A 76 12.53 -4.04 17.98
N GLY A 77 12.45 -5.04 18.86
CA GLY A 77 13.03 -4.95 20.19
C GLY A 77 13.16 -6.30 20.87
N VAL A 78 13.87 -6.30 21.99
CA VAL A 78 13.94 -7.44 22.89
C VAL A 78 14.14 -6.94 24.32
N HIS A 79 13.41 -7.55 25.25
CA HIS A 79 13.64 -7.34 26.69
C HIS A 79 13.47 -8.65 27.47
N ARG A 80 14.00 -8.65 28.69
CA ARG A 80 13.79 -9.76 29.63
C ARG A 80 12.44 -9.58 30.31
N ALA A 81 11.69 -10.65 30.52
CA ALA A 81 10.40 -10.60 31.22
C ALA A 81 10.53 -9.90 32.59
N THR A 82 9.71 -8.87 32.81
CA THR A 82 9.68 -8.09 34.05
C THR A 82 8.24 -7.75 34.41
N GLY A 83 7.82 -8.02 35.65
CA GLY A 83 6.57 -7.49 36.20
C GLY A 83 5.30 -7.85 35.42
N GLY A 84 5.25 -9.00 34.72
CA GLY A 84 4.10 -9.39 33.90
C GLY A 84 3.94 -8.56 32.62
N CYS A 85 5.01 -7.92 32.13
CA CYS A 85 4.99 -7.18 30.87
C CYS A 85 4.51 -8.05 29.70
N CYS A 86 4.04 -7.39 28.63
CA CYS A 86 3.57 -8.04 27.41
C CYS A 86 2.34 -8.95 27.60
N ALA A 87 1.56 -8.70 28.65
CA ALA A 87 0.27 -9.35 28.82
C ALA A 87 -0.63 -9.16 27.58
N PRO A 88 -1.44 -10.16 27.20
CA PRO A 88 -1.58 -11.47 27.86
C PRO A 88 -0.55 -12.51 27.39
N TRP A 89 0.42 -12.14 26.55
CA TRP A 89 1.21 -13.07 25.76
C TRP A 89 2.63 -13.37 26.27
N GLY A 90 3.15 -12.52 27.16
CA GLY A 90 4.48 -12.63 27.74
C GLY A 90 4.57 -13.78 28.74
N GLU A 91 5.59 -14.62 28.60
CA GLU A 91 5.89 -15.69 29.56
C GLU A 91 6.86 -15.20 30.64
N PRO A 92 6.64 -15.55 31.92
CA PRO A 92 7.63 -15.27 32.96
C PRO A 92 8.95 -15.98 32.64
N ASP A 93 10.06 -15.39 33.06
CA ASP A 93 11.40 -15.93 32.85
C ASP A 93 11.77 -16.20 31.36
N ALA A 94 11.12 -15.52 30.42
CA ALA A 94 11.46 -15.52 29.00
C ALA A 94 12.16 -14.23 28.55
N TRP A 95 12.86 -14.30 27.42
CA TRP A 95 13.14 -13.13 26.59
C TRP A 95 11.92 -12.89 25.71
N HIS A 96 11.42 -11.66 25.73
CA HIS A 96 10.32 -11.21 24.90
C HIS A 96 10.90 -10.55 23.66
N TRP A 97 10.68 -11.18 22.51
CA TRP A 97 11.01 -10.61 21.21
C TRP A 97 9.80 -9.80 20.76
N GLU A 98 9.99 -8.50 20.56
CA GLU A 98 8.91 -7.57 20.18
C GLU A 98 8.73 -7.61 18.66
N LEU A 99 7.53 -7.98 18.23
CA LEU A 99 7.18 -8.20 16.84
C LEU A 99 6.12 -7.20 16.39
N THR A 100 6.36 -6.54 15.27
CA THR A 100 5.41 -5.62 14.64
C THR A 100 5.19 -5.97 13.17
N GLN A 101 4.24 -5.28 12.53
CA GLN A 101 3.94 -5.41 11.10
C GLN A 101 3.81 -6.88 10.62
N PRO A 102 2.94 -7.70 11.25
CA PRO A 102 2.67 -9.03 10.72
C PRO A 102 2.06 -8.90 9.33
N ARG A 103 2.61 -9.65 8.37
CA ARG A 103 2.09 -9.75 7.00
C ARG A 103 1.95 -11.23 6.67
N PRO A 104 0.72 -11.75 6.58
CA PRO A 104 0.47 -13.09 6.07
C PRO A 104 0.96 -13.23 4.64
N LEU A 105 1.47 -14.42 4.29
CA LEU A 105 1.65 -14.77 2.88
C LEU A 105 0.29 -15.19 2.29
N PRO A 106 -0.01 -14.83 1.02
CA PRO A 106 -1.20 -15.33 0.33
C PRO A 106 -1.24 -16.86 0.29
N ASP A 107 -0.09 -17.47 -0.03
CA ASP A 107 0.12 -18.91 -0.04
C ASP A 107 1.30 -19.29 0.88
N PRO A 108 1.13 -20.21 1.83
CA PRO A 108 2.23 -20.71 2.64
C PRO A 108 3.30 -21.40 1.80
N ILE A 109 4.58 -21.18 2.12
CA ILE A 109 5.71 -21.79 1.39
C ILE A 109 6.24 -22.99 2.19
N PRO A 110 6.02 -24.24 1.72
CA PRO A 110 6.43 -25.44 2.48
C PRO A 110 7.94 -25.55 2.61
N CYS A 111 8.44 -25.75 3.83
CA CYS A 111 9.86 -26.01 4.07
C CYS A 111 10.11 -26.63 5.46
N PRO A 112 11.20 -27.42 5.64
CA PRO A 112 11.62 -27.88 6.95
C PRO A 112 12.01 -26.71 7.87
N GLY A 113 11.55 -26.75 9.12
CA GLY A 113 11.98 -25.79 10.14
C GLY A 113 13.35 -26.12 10.73
N ARG A 114 13.97 -25.15 11.41
CA ARG A 114 15.22 -25.36 12.16
C ARG A 114 15.18 -24.62 13.51
N LEU A 115 16.07 -25.03 14.41
CA LEU A 115 16.23 -24.37 15.71
C LEU A 115 16.94 -23.01 15.55
N ARG A 116 16.69 -22.13 16.53
CA ARG A 116 17.19 -20.74 16.56
C ARG A 116 16.74 -19.95 15.32
N LEU A 117 17.38 -18.81 15.05
CA LEU A 117 17.25 -18.14 13.77
C LEU A 117 18.02 -18.94 12.73
N TRP A 118 17.42 -19.12 11.55
CA TRP A 118 18.02 -19.87 10.45
C TRP A 118 17.71 -19.18 9.12
N THR A 119 18.54 -19.47 8.11
CA THR A 119 18.31 -19.00 6.75
C THR A 119 17.59 -20.08 5.96
N PRO A 120 16.40 -19.78 5.39
CA PRO A 120 15.72 -20.73 4.52
C PRO A 120 16.52 -21.12 3.28
N PRO A 121 16.25 -22.31 2.70
CA PRO A 121 16.85 -22.70 1.43
C PRO A 121 16.62 -21.62 0.35
N PRO A 122 17.57 -21.41 -0.58
CA PRO A 122 17.45 -20.39 -1.63
C PRO A 122 16.14 -20.46 -2.41
N GLN A 123 15.63 -21.66 -2.65
CA GLN A 123 14.36 -21.90 -3.34
C GLN A 123 13.17 -21.29 -2.59
N VAL A 124 13.15 -21.37 -1.26
CA VAL A 124 12.11 -20.77 -0.41
C VAL A 124 12.19 -19.24 -0.49
N LEU A 125 13.41 -18.68 -0.45
CA LEU A 125 13.62 -17.24 -0.57
C LEU A 125 13.23 -16.71 -1.97
N GLN A 126 13.48 -17.49 -3.03
CA GLN A 126 13.02 -17.18 -4.38
C GLN A 126 11.49 -17.21 -4.47
N GLN A 127 10.84 -18.24 -3.92
CA GLN A 127 9.38 -18.30 -3.86
C GLN A 127 8.80 -17.13 -3.08
N LEU A 128 9.44 -16.72 -1.98
CA LEU A 128 9.04 -15.54 -1.23
C LEU A 128 9.15 -14.26 -2.06
N ALA A 129 10.20 -14.13 -2.87
CA ALA A 129 10.38 -13.01 -3.79
C ALA A 129 9.28 -12.94 -4.86
N HIS A 130 8.76 -14.09 -5.28
CA HIS A 130 7.65 -14.18 -6.24
C HIS A 130 6.27 -14.01 -5.60
N ALA A 131 6.10 -14.50 -4.36
CA ALA A 131 4.83 -14.46 -3.62
C ALA A 131 4.58 -13.11 -2.94
N THR A 132 5.63 -12.31 -2.77
CA THR A 132 5.52 -10.91 -2.35
C THR A 132 5.47 -10.10 -3.64
N PRO A 133 4.35 -9.48 -4.03
CA PRO A 133 4.40 -8.41 -5.02
C PRO A 133 5.46 -7.43 -4.55
N THR A 134 6.47 -7.19 -5.38
CA THR A 134 7.58 -6.31 -5.07
C THR A 134 7.02 -4.93 -4.72
N ALA A 135 6.91 -4.62 -3.42
CA ALA A 135 7.00 -3.24 -2.97
C ALA A 135 8.46 -2.81 -3.19
N SER A 136 8.76 -2.41 -4.43
CA SER A 136 10.02 -1.78 -4.85
C SER A 136 10.19 -0.50 -4.01
N ALA A 137 11.18 -0.49 -3.10
CA ALA A 137 12.34 0.40 -3.16
C ALA A 137 11.99 1.90 -3.03
N ALA A 138 12.29 2.47 -1.85
CA ALA A 138 11.96 3.82 -1.39
C ALA A 138 10.46 4.13 -1.44
N SER A 139 9.80 4.25 -0.28
CA SER A 139 8.49 4.90 -0.26
C SER A 139 8.71 6.30 -0.83
N VAL A 140 8.25 6.54 -2.05
CA VAL A 140 8.08 7.87 -2.59
C VAL A 140 7.35 8.66 -1.48
N PRO A 141 7.90 9.80 -1.00
CA PRO A 141 7.24 10.59 0.03
C PRO A 141 5.76 10.74 -0.31
N TYR A 142 4.89 10.71 0.71
CA TYR A 142 3.44 10.71 0.51
C TYR A 142 2.99 11.72 -0.57
N HIS A 143 3.49 12.96 -0.49
CA HIS A 143 3.22 14.05 -1.43
C HIS A 143 3.67 13.79 -2.87
N ASP A 144 4.71 12.98 -3.08
CA ASP A 144 5.24 12.64 -4.40
C ASP A 144 4.62 11.34 -4.95
N ALA A 145 3.91 10.56 -4.12
CA ALA A 145 3.47 9.21 -4.48
C ALA A 145 2.51 9.18 -5.67
N HIS A 146 1.84 10.29 -5.99
CA HIS A 146 0.92 10.37 -7.12
C HIS A 146 1.57 10.88 -8.41
N THR A 147 2.79 11.45 -8.34
CA THR A 147 3.52 11.98 -9.50
C THR A 147 3.66 10.98 -10.65
N PRO A 148 3.95 9.68 -10.44
CA PRO A 148 4.03 8.73 -11.55
C PRO A 148 2.68 8.49 -12.25
N TYR A 149 1.58 8.50 -11.50
CA TYR A 149 0.23 8.40 -12.07
C TYR A 149 -0.13 9.64 -12.90
N ILE A 150 0.12 10.85 -12.39
CA ILE A 150 -0.14 12.10 -13.14
C ILE A 150 0.68 12.13 -14.43
N ARG A 151 1.95 11.71 -14.38
CA ARG A 151 2.80 11.56 -15.58
C ARG A 151 2.20 10.57 -16.58
N ALA A 152 1.67 9.44 -16.12
CA ALA A 152 1.04 8.44 -16.99
C ALA A 152 -0.22 8.99 -17.67
N VAL A 153 -1.03 9.78 -16.95
CA VAL A 153 -2.18 10.51 -17.49
C VAL A 153 -1.75 11.50 -18.58
N ALA A 154 -0.75 12.35 -18.29
CA ALA A 154 -0.23 13.31 -19.27
C ALA A 154 0.25 12.62 -20.56
N LYS A 155 0.90 11.47 -20.43
CA LYS A 155 1.34 10.65 -21.58
C LYS A 155 0.15 10.08 -22.37
N ALA A 156 -0.90 9.61 -21.70
CA ALA A 156 -2.10 9.07 -22.34
C ALA A 156 -2.89 10.16 -23.09
N LEU A 157 -2.99 11.36 -22.52
CA LEU A 157 -3.57 12.54 -23.18
C LEU A 157 -2.83 12.87 -24.48
N ALA A 158 -1.50 12.98 -24.42
CA ALA A 158 -0.67 13.24 -25.58
C ALA A 158 -0.83 12.16 -26.67
N ALA A 159 -0.91 10.88 -26.27
CA ALA A 159 -1.13 9.76 -27.21
C ALA A 159 -2.50 9.83 -27.93
N LEU A 160 -3.48 10.52 -27.35
CA LEU A 160 -4.81 10.75 -27.92
C LEU A 160 -4.95 12.10 -28.62
N GLY A 161 -3.84 12.82 -28.82
CA GLY A 161 -3.83 14.11 -29.51
C GLY A 161 -4.33 15.28 -28.66
N VAL A 162 -4.46 15.10 -27.35
CA VAL A 162 -4.72 16.20 -26.40
C VAL A 162 -3.36 16.72 -25.91
N ALA A 163 -2.95 17.87 -26.43
CA ALA A 163 -1.66 18.47 -26.12
C ALA A 163 -1.65 19.03 -24.69
N VAL A 164 -0.66 18.61 -23.90
CA VAL A 164 -0.43 19.05 -22.52
C VAL A 164 0.64 20.12 -22.52
N HIS A 165 0.30 21.30 -21.96
CA HIS A 165 1.22 22.42 -21.82
C HIS A 165 2.19 22.19 -20.65
N ASP A 166 1.62 21.89 -19.47
CA ASP A 166 2.36 21.66 -18.23
C ASP A 166 1.52 20.83 -17.25
N TRP A 167 2.15 20.27 -16.22
CA TRP A 167 1.45 19.63 -15.10
C TRP A 167 2.26 19.70 -13.82
N ASP A 168 1.55 19.86 -12.71
CA ASP A 168 2.13 19.99 -11.38
C ASP A 168 1.43 19.07 -10.38
N THR A 169 2.20 18.56 -9.43
CA THR A 169 1.72 17.87 -8.23
C THR A 169 1.97 18.74 -7.02
N MET A 170 0.94 18.95 -6.21
CA MET A 170 1.02 19.81 -5.04
C MET A 170 1.25 18.98 -3.78
N PRO A 171 2.09 19.44 -2.82
CA PRO A 171 2.31 18.76 -1.55
C PRO A 171 1.18 19.05 -0.54
N ASP A 172 -0.06 18.86 -0.98
CA ASP A 172 -1.26 19.11 -0.19
C ASP A 172 -1.74 17.84 0.53
N ASP A 173 -2.50 18.04 1.61
CA ASP A 173 -3.26 17.01 2.32
C ASP A 173 -4.75 17.41 2.27
N PRO A 174 -5.62 16.77 1.47
CA PRO A 174 -5.38 15.63 0.58
C PRO A 174 -4.52 15.97 -0.65
N ARG A 175 -3.90 14.96 -1.28
CA ARG A 175 -3.05 15.15 -2.47
C ARG A 175 -3.84 15.73 -3.64
N THR A 176 -3.28 16.74 -4.30
CA THR A 176 -3.88 17.39 -5.47
C THR A 176 -2.89 17.51 -6.62
N ALA A 177 -3.41 17.56 -7.85
CA ALA A 177 -2.63 17.79 -9.06
C ALA A 177 -3.39 18.63 -10.08
N HIS A 178 -2.64 19.25 -10.98
CA HIS A 178 -3.17 20.08 -12.06
C HIS A 178 -2.46 19.74 -13.37
N ILE A 179 -3.22 19.69 -14.47
CA ILE A 179 -2.70 19.57 -15.84
C ILE A 179 -3.23 20.73 -16.67
N THR A 180 -2.36 21.55 -17.23
CA THR A 180 -2.70 22.60 -18.19
C THR A 180 -2.69 22.02 -19.60
N LEU A 181 -3.74 22.24 -20.39
CA LEU A 181 -3.78 21.85 -21.80
C LEU A 181 -3.34 23.00 -22.71
N ASP A 182 -2.72 22.66 -23.84
CA ASP A 182 -2.38 23.68 -24.84
C ASP A 182 -3.66 24.27 -25.47
N THR A 183 -3.59 25.56 -25.78
CA THR A 183 -4.60 26.22 -26.61
C THR A 183 -4.49 25.70 -28.05
N GLY A 184 -5.59 25.22 -28.61
CA GLY A 184 -5.59 24.62 -29.94
C GLY A 184 -6.94 24.06 -30.37
N PRO A 185 -6.99 23.26 -31.46
CA PRO A 185 -8.24 22.72 -31.98
C PRO A 185 -9.05 21.90 -30.95
N ALA A 186 -8.37 21.21 -30.04
CA ALA A 186 -9.01 20.41 -28.99
C ALA A 186 -9.69 21.26 -27.91
N THR A 187 -9.16 22.45 -27.62
CA THR A 187 -9.69 23.39 -26.62
C THR A 187 -10.48 24.53 -27.24
N ALA A 188 -10.58 24.61 -28.57
CA ALA A 188 -11.26 25.67 -29.31
C ALA A 188 -12.73 25.85 -28.91
N ALA A 189 -13.35 24.80 -28.36
CA ALA A 189 -14.68 24.91 -27.80
C ALA A 189 -14.71 25.95 -26.66
N TYR A 190 -13.68 26.03 -25.84
CA TYR A 190 -13.64 26.89 -24.67
C TYR A 190 -13.20 28.33 -24.95
N GLY A 191 -13.06 28.71 -26.24
CA GLY A 191 -12.70 30.07 -26.63
C GLY A 191 -11.29 30.45 -26.17
N ASP A 192 -11.17 31.60 -25.52
CA ASP A 192 -9.89 32.14 -25.03
C ASP A 192 -9.55 31.68 -23.60
N ALA A 193 -10.38 30.84 -22.97
CA ALA A 193 -10.14 30.31 -21.63
C ALA A 193 -9.03 29.25 -21.65
N ASP A 194 -8.17 29.28 -20.64
CA ASP A 194 -7.16 28.24 -20.45
C ASP A 194 -7.87 27.03 -19.81
N VAL A 195 -7.79 25.88 -20.48
CA VAL A 195 -8.47 24.64 -20.06
C VAL A 195 -7.46 23.72 -19.41
N GLY A 196 -7.84 23.14 -18.28
CA GLY A 196 -7.00 22.21 -17.55
C GLY A 196 -7.81 21.06 -16.96
N LEU A 197 -7.09 20.21 -16.25
CA LEU A 197 -7.65 19.14 -15.43
C LEU A 197 -7.21 19.36 -14.00
N LEU A 198 -8.14 19.22 -13.06
CA LEU A 198 -7.86 19.17 -11.65
C LEU A 198 -8.01 17.73 -11.17
N TRP A 199 -7.15 17.34 -10.24
CA TRP A 199 -7.24 16.08 -9.54
C TRP A 199 -7.14 16.27 -8.03
N SER A 200 -7.93 15.52 -7.29
CA SER A 200 -7.79 15.32 -5.84
C SER A 200 -7.94 13.84 -5.55
N GLU A 201 -7.17 13.32 -4.60
CA GLU A 201 -7.31 11.93 -4.18
C GLU A 201 -8.69 11.61 -3.59
N GLU A 202 -9.43 12.58 -3.08
CA GLU A 202 -10.79 12.38 -2.53
C GLU A 202 -11.86 12.47 -3.61
N SER A 203 -11.64 13.36 -4.58
CA SER A 203 -12.66 13.80 -5.54
C SER A 203 -12.43 13.32 -6.97
N GLY A 204 -11.30 12.69 -7.25
CA GLY A 204 -10.95 12.24 -8.59
C GLY A 204 -10.68 13.40 -9.52
N TRP A 205 -11.18 13.31 -10.76
CA TRP A 205 -10.81 14.22 -11.83
C TRP A 205 -11.94 15.16 -12.19
N ALA A 206 -11.59 16.40 -12.53
CA ALA A 206 -12.51 17.36 -13.13
C ALA A 206 -11.84 18.08 -14.29
N ILE A 207 -12.59 18.37 -15.34
CA ILE A 207 -12.18 19.39 -16.31
C ILE A 207 -12.36 20.75 -15.64
N ALA A 208 -11.41 21.65 -15.84
CA ALA A 208 -11.39 22.97 -15.22
C ALA A 208 -11.04 24.03 -16.27
N TRP A 209 -11.37 25.28 -15.96
CA TRP A 209 -10.91 26.42 -16.73
C TRP A 209 -10.39 27.52 -15.81
N ASP A 210 -9.47 28.33 -16.31
CA ASP A 210 -9.13 29.61 -15.71
C ASP A 210 -9.86 30.71 -16.48
N THR A 211 -10.83 31.35 -15.84
CA THR A 211 -11.27 32.67 -16.30
C THR A 211 -10.18 33.62 -15.86
N ARG A 212 -9.34 34.11 -16.78
CA ARG A 212 -8.16 34.99 -16.52
C ARG A 212 -8.37 36.17 -15.56
N GLU A 213 -9.60 36.44 -15.14
CA GLU A 213 -10.00 37.37 -14.08
C GLU A 213 -9.71 36.85 -12.65
N SER A 214 -9.75 35.54 -12.38
CA SER A 214 -9.56 34.96 -11.05
C SER A 214 -8.15 34.43 -10.81
N GLY A 215 -7.44 34.03 -11.89
CA GLY A 215 -6.14 33.36 -11.81
C GLY A 215 -6.22 32.03 -11.06
N ARG A 216 -7.39 31.39 -11.05
CA ARG A 216 -7.67 30.14 -10.35
C ARG A 216 -8.50 29.23 -11.24
N TYR A 217 -8.00 28.02 -11.45
CA TYR A 217 -8.76 26.95 -12.08
C TYR A 217 -9.94 26.57 -11.19
N GLU A 218 -11.15 26.69 -11.73
CA GLU A 218 -12.37 26.19 -11.09
C GLU A 218 -12.80 24.89 -11.78
N ALA A 219 -13.09 23.85 -10.99
CA ALA A 219 -13.63 22.59 -11.49
C ALA A 219 -14.98 22.85 -12.18
N LEU A 220 -15.05 22.56 -13.48
CA LEU A 220 -16.24 22.74 -14.30
C LEU A 220 -17.14 21.51 -14.24
N ALA A 221 -16.59 20.31 -14.43
CA ALA A 221 -17.36 19.07 -14.45
C ALA A 221 -16.49 17.87 -14.07
N ASP A 222 -17.08 16.93 -13.35
CA ASP A 222 -16.43 15.66 -12.98
C ASP A 222 -16.11 14.84 -14.25
N LEU A 223 -14.97 14.18 -14.23
CA LEU A 223 -14.53 13.25 -15.26
C LEU A 223 -14.51 11.84 -14.69
N GLY A 224 -15.65 11.15 -14.81
CA GLY A 224 -15.83 9.79 -14.34
C GLY A 224 -16.35 9.71 -12.91
N ASP A 225 -16.21 8.54 -12.31
CA ASP A 225 -16.74 8.16 -10.98
C ASP A 225 -15.69 7.48 -10.10
N ASP A 226 -14.42 7.60 -10.47
CA ASP A 226 -13.28 6.97 -9.80
C ASP A 226 -12.17 8.00 -9.58
N VAL A 227 -11.50 7.90 -8.44
CA VAL A 227 -10.38 8.77 -8.09
C VAL A 227 -9.12 8.45 -8.86
N LEU A 228 -8.96 7.18 -9.28
CA LEU A 228 -7.75 6.70 -9.97
C LEU A 228 -8.08 5.83 -11.20
N PRO A 229 -8.87 6.34 -12.16
CA PRO A 229 -9.17 5.63 -13.40
C PRO A 229 -7.89 5.28 -14.15
N THR A 230 -7.94 4.36 -15.11
CA THR A 230 -6.75 4.13 -15.94
C THR A 230 -6.42 5.40 -16.74
N PRO A 231 -5.12 5.70 -16.98
CA PRO A 231 -4.72 6.87 -17.78
C PRO A 231 -5.41 6.94 -19.15
N GLN A 232 -5.66 5.78 -19.77
CA GLN A 232 -6.37 5.68 -21.03
C GLN A 232 -7.85 6.09 -20.90
N THR A 233 -8.54 5.57 -19.88
CA THR A 233 -9.94 5.92 -19.59
C THR A 233 -10.09 7.42 -19.35
N LEU A 234 -9.21 8.01 -18.54
CA LEU A 234 -9.27 9.45 -18.27
C LEU A 234 -8.98 10.30 -19.51
N ALA A 235 -8.03 9.89 -20.34
CA ALA A 235 -7.72 10.61 -21.57
C ALA A 235 -8.87 10.53 -22.59
N GLU A 236 -9.63 9.42 -22.62
CA GLU A 236 -10.87 9.28 -23.39
C GLU A 236 -11.97 10.19 -22.86
N LEU A 237 -12.21 10.19 -21.55
CA LEU A 237 -13.17 11.08 -20.89
C LEU A 237 -12.84 12.56 -21.12
N THR A 238 -11.56 12.92 -21.06
CA THR A 238 -11.10 14.29 -21.32
C THR A 238 -11.40 14.71 -22.76
N ARG A 239 -11.10 13.86 -23.74
CA ARG A 239 -11.37 14.15 -25.15
C ARG A 239 -12.87 14.31 -25.43
N ASP A 240 -13.68 13.48 -24.80
CA ASP A 240 -15.14 13.59 -24.89
C ASP A 240 -15.62 14.90 -24.28
N ALA A 241 -15.20 15.22 -23.05
CA ALA A 241 -15.56 16.47 -22.37
C ALA A 241 -15.17 17.72 -23.18
N LEU A 242 -13.98 17.70 -23.79
CA LEU A 242 -13.51 18.78 -24.66
C LEU A 242 -14.42 19.01 -25.88
N THR A 243 -15.08 17.95 -26.35
CA THR A 243 -15.99 17.98 -27.49
C THR A 243 -17.42 18.33 -27.07
N THR A 244 -17.91 17.73 -25.98
CA THR A 244 -19.31 17.80 -25.55
C THR A 244 -19.63 19.02 -24.69
N ARG A 245 -18.62 19.59 -24.02
CA ARG A 245 -18.76 20.66 -23.02
C ARG A 245 -19.78 20.31 -21.94
N PRO A 246 -19.39 19.49 -20.96
CA PRO A 246 -20.30 19.11 -19.89
C PRO A 246 -20.83 20.34 -19.15
N ALA A 247 -22.05 20.21 -18.64
CA ALA A 247 -22.67 21.26 -17.85
C ALA A 247 -21.86 21.51 -16.57
N PRO A 248 -21.77 22.78 -16.10
CA PRO A 248 -21.08 23.09 -14.86
C PRO A 248 -21.63 22.31 -13.66
N LEU A 249 -20.75 21.96 -12.73
CA LEU A 249 -21.10 21.40 -11.44
C LEU A 249 -22.06 22.34 -10.71
N HIS A 250 -23.14 21.77 -10.17
CA HIS A 250 -24.07 22.48 -9.30
C HIS A 250 -23.81 22.06 -7.85
N GLY A 251 -22.75 22.58 -7.24
CA GLY A 251 -22.37 22.25 -5.86
C GLY A 251 -20.88 22.00 -5.67
N ARG A 252 -20.53 21.22 -4.65
CA ARG A 252 -19.14 20.78 -4.44
C ARG A 252 -18.77 19.69 -5.45
N TRP A 253 -17.49 19.67 -5.80
CA TRP A 253 -16.83 18.54 -6.45
C TRP A 253 -17.17 17.25 -5.70
N ALA A 254 -17.53 16.19 -6.43
CA ALA A 254 -17.84 14.89 -5.86
C ALA A 254 -16.75 14.41 -4.89
N THR A 255 -17.12 13.62 -3.89
CA THR A 255 -16.18 12.98 -2.95
C THR A 255 -16.46 11.48 -3.00
N TYR A 256 -15.45 10.71 -3.35
CA TYR A 256 -15.53 9.25 -3.52
C TYR A 256 -14.83 8.48 -2.40
N ARG A 257 -13.88 9.13 -1.70
CA ARG A 257 -13.17 8.59 -0.54
C ARG A 257 -12.77 9.70 0.43
N ASP A 258 -12.49 9.35 1.68
CA ASP A 258 -11.90 10.25 2.67
C ASP A 258 -10.38 10.05 2.76
N PHE A 259 -9.64 11.13 2.95
CA PHE A 259 -8.20 11.08 3.17
C PHE A 259 -7.83 10.16 4.35
N GLY A 260 -6.95 9.20 4.09
CA GLY A 260 -6.48 8.23 5.08
C GLY A 260 -7.34 6.97 5.20
N ASP A 261 -8.38 6.83 4.37
CA ASP A 261 -9.14 5.59 4.27
C ASP A 261 -8.24 4.40 3.94
N ASN A 262 -8.52 3.26 4.58
CA ASN A 262 -7.90 1.98 4.22
C ASN A 262 -8.66 1.36 3.03
N ASP A 263 -8.74 2.12 1.95
CA ASP A 263 -9.15 1.65 0.64
C ASP A 263 -7.89 1.32 -0.16
N ASN A 264 -7.99 0.41 -1.13
CA ASN A 264 -6.85 -0.05 -1.93
C ASN A 264 -6.19 1.04 -2.80
N PHE A 265 -6.45 2.32 -2.53
CA PHE A 265 -5.94 3.48 -3.25
C PHE A 265 -4.41 3.48 -3.34
N GLU A 266 -3.71 3.28 -2.22
CA GLU A 266 -2.24 3.26 -2.22
C GLU A 266 -1.69 2.12 -3.09
N ASP A 267 -2.30 0.93 -2.99
CA ASP A 267 -1.92 -0.22 -3.83
C ASP A 267 -2.13 0.09 -5.32
N ARG A 268 -3.27 0.71 -5.67
CA ARG A 268 -3.56 1.14 -7.04
C ARG A 268 -2.55 2.18 -7.54
N LEU A 269 -2.13 3.11 -6.68
CA LEU A 269 -1.17 4.16 -7.02
C LEU A 269 0.24 3.60 -7.27
N THR A 270 0.66 2.60 -6.48
CA THR A 270 1.97 1.94 -6.65
C THR A 270 2.11 1.20 -7.98
N THR A 271 1.01 0.89 -8.68
CA THR A 271 1.06 0.27 -10.01
C THR A 271 1.75 1.17 -11.05
N TYR A 272 1.86 2.47 -10.78
CA TYR A 272 2.51 3.44 -11.66
C TYR A 272 3.95 3.77 -11.27
N HIS A 273 4.47 3.17 -10.18
CA HIS A 273 5.85 3.38 -9.73
C HIS A 273 6.76 2.36 -10.44
N ASP A 274 7.90 2.83 -10.97
CA ASP A 274 8.88 1.98 -11.69
C ASP A 274 9.71 1.08 -10.75
#